data_AF-A0A561DUS5-F1
#
_entry.id   AF-A0A561DUS5-F1
#
_cell.length_a   1.000
_cell.length_b   1.000
_cell.length_c   1.000
_cell.angle_alpha   90.00
_cell.angle_beta   90.00
_cell.angle_gamma   90.00
#
_symmetry.space_group_name_H-M   'P 1'
#
loop_
_entity.id
_entity.type
_entity.pdbx_description
1 polymer ?
#
loop_
_entity_poly.entity_id
_entity_poly.type
_entity_poly.pdbx_seq_one_letter_code
_entity_poly.pdbx_strand_id
1 'polypeptide(L)'
;MELIFTATTLAMVGAIYFVFQHLRSPSAQCRKQISDWLARFEAASQIEQHEMAEVLVRQSAELASQMGVEVYLDELLEGGDPVELIRTWQAQLPIAIPSHALPKTPARTIGALLLIRDVQPESFRELLGQAVAA
;
A
#
# COMPACT_ATOMS: atom_id res chain seq x y z
N MET A 1 22.09 2.44 -42.12
CA MET A 1 20.65 2.67 -41.85
C MET A 1 20.21 1.88 -40.60
N GLU A 2 21.05 1.88 -39.54
CA GLU A 2 20.91 0.94 -38.39
C GLU A 2 20.70 1.70 -37.05
N LEU A 3 21.23 2.93 -36.95
CA LEU A 3 21.12 3.79 -35.75
C LEU A 3 19.71 4.32 -35.51
N ILE A 4 18.95 4.56 -36.57
CA ILE A 4 17.58 5.09 -36.47
C ILE A 4 16.64 3.98 -35.95
N PHE A 5 16.86 2.74 -36.35
CA PHE A 5 16.05 1.59 -35.92
C PHE A 5 16.24 1.29 -34.42
N THR A 6 17.49 1.33 -33.95
CA THR A 6 17.82 1.15 -32.53
C THR A 6 17.29 2.28 -31.65
N ALA A 7 17.45 3.54 -32.07
CA ALA A 7 16.91 4.69 -31.34
C ALA A 7 15.38 4.68 -31.26
N THR A 8 14.70 4.30 -32.36
CA THR A 8 13.23 4.23 -32.40
C THR A 8 12.69 3.11 -31.51
N THR A 9 13.38 1.97 -31.48
CA THR A 9 12.99 0.85 -30.61
C THR A 9 13.16 1.20 -29.13
N LEU A 10 14.27 1.85 -28.75
CA LEU A 10 14.49 2.33 -27.38
C LEU A 10 13.45 3.38 -26.96
N ALA A 11 13.12 4.32 -27.85
CA ALA A 11 12.10 5.33 -27.58
C ALA A 11 10.71 4.70 -27.42
N MET A 12 10.37 3.71 -28.23
CA MET A 12 9.09 3.00 -28.16
C MET A 12 8.99 2.16 -26.88
N VAL A 13 10.03 1.42 -26.51
CA VAL A 13 10.07 0.68 -25.23
C VAL A 13 9.99 1.63 -24.05
N GLY A 14 10.70 2.76 -24.08
CA GLY A 14 10.63 3.79 -23.05
C GLY A 14 9.25 4.44 -22.93
N ALA A 15 8.59 4.74 -24.05
CA ALA A 15 7.25 5.31 -24.07
C ALA A 15 6.19 4.32 -23.56
N ILE A 16 6.29 3.05 -23.96
CA ILE A 16 5.42 1.97 -23.45
C ILE A 16 5.65 1.82 -21.95
N TYR A 17 6.91 1.72 -21.51
CA TYR A 17 7.26 1.65 -20.09
C TYR A 17 6.68 2.82 -19.30
N PHE A 18 6.84 4.05 -19.80
CA PHE A 18 6.32 5.27 -19.16
C PHE A 18 4.79 5.29 -19.07
N VAL A 19 4.09 4.90 -20.14
CA VAL A 19 2.61 4.81 -20.15
C VAL A 19 2.12 3.72 -19.19
N PHE A 20 2.79 2.56 -19.16
CA PHE A 20 2.49 1.51 -18.18
C PHE A 20 2.77 1.97 -16.75
N GLN A 21 3.85 2.72 -16.51
CA GLN A 21 4.17 3.29 -15.20
C GLN A 21 3.13 4.31 -14.75
N HIS A 22 2.67 5.17 -15.66
CA HIS A 22 1.67 6.21 -15.37
C HIS A 22 0.30 5.59 -15.03
N LEU A 23 -0.12 4.55 -15.76
CA LEU A 23 -1.30 3.75 -15.44
C LEU A 23 -1.13 2.89 -14.17
N ARG A 24 0.11 2.61 -13.78
CA ARG A 24 0.50 1.89 -12.57
C ARG A 24 0.84 2.81 -11.38
N SER A 25 0.47 4.09 -11.39
CA SER A 25 0.81 4.99 -10.28
C SER A 25 0.58 4.29 -8.93
N PRO A 26 1.63 4.06 -8.12
CA PRO A 26 1.54 3.30 -6.87
C PRO A 26 0.44 3.86 -5.94
N SER A 27 0.21 5.17 -6.03
CA SER A 27 -0.88 5.89 -5.34
C SER A 27 -2.28 5.44 -5.75
N ALA A 28 -2.50 5.11 -7.03
CA ALA A 28 -3.75 4.58 -7.54
C ALA A 28 -3.91 3.10 -7.17
N GLN A 29 -2.80 2.36 -7.06
CA GLN A 29 -2.82 0.97 -6.61
C GLN A 29 -3.28 0.86 -5.15
N CYS A 30 -2.90 1.80 -4.29
CA CYS A 30 -3.32 1.81 -2.87
C CYS A 30 -4.83 2.00 -2.66
N ARG A 31 -5.56 2.49 -3.68
CA ARG A 31 -7.03 2.58 -3.68
C ARG A 31 -7.71 1.29 -4.13
N LYS A 32 -6.97 0.32 -4.66
CA LYS A 32 -7.48 -1.01 -5.00
C LYS A 32 -7.73 -1.82 -3.74
N GLN A 33 -8.54 -2.88 -3.88
CA GLN A 33 -8.80 -3.84 -2.80
C GLN A 33 -7.49 -4.44 -2.31
N ILE A 34 -7.39 -4.69 -1.00
CA ILE A 34 -6.16 -5.22 -0.40
C ILE A 34 -5.73 -6.55 -1.05
N SER A 35 -6.68 -7.41 -1.44
CA SER A 35 -6.38 -8.67 -2.15
C SER A 35 -5.69 -8.45 -3.50
N ASP A 36 -6.20 -7.51 -4.31
CA ASP A 36 -5.62 -7.18 -5.61
C ASP A 36 -4.24 -6.53 -5.46
N TRP A 37 -4.09 -5.69 -4.43
CA TRP A 37 -2.84 -5.03 -4.13
C TRP A 37 -1.77 -6.05 -3.68
N LEU A 38 -2.14 -6.97 -2.78
CA LEU A 38 -1.27 -8.03 -2.29
C LEU A 38 -0.80 -8.97 -3.40
N ALA A 39 -1.72 -9.39 -4.28
CA ALA A 39 -1.36 -10.23 -5.43
C ALA A 39 -0.34 -9.55 -6.35
N ARG A 40 -0.43 -8.22 -6.52
CA ARG A 40 0.54 -7.44 -7.31
C ARG A 40 1.86 -7.26 -6.57
N PHE A 41 1.82 -7.05 -5.26
CA PHE A 41 2.99 -6.93 -4.41
C PHE A 41 3.82 -8.22 -4.42
N GLU A 42 3.19 -9.38 -4.27
CA GLU A 42 3.86 -10.69 -4.32
C GLU A 42 4.47 -11.00 -5.70
N ALA A 43 3.85 -10.53 -6.78
CA ALA A 43 4.33 -10.72 -8.15
C ALA A 43 5.38 -9.68 -8.61
N ALA A 44 5.63 -8.63 -7.81
CA ALA A 44 6.54 -7.54 -8.15
C ALA A 44 8.00 -7.89 -7.86
N SER A 45 8.93 -7.22 -8.56
CA SER A 45 10.37 -7.31 -8.25
C SER A 45 10.68 -6.69 -6.89
N GLN A 46 11.85 -6.98 -6.29
CA GLN A 46 12.22 -6.43 -4.97
C GLN A 46 12.20 -4.90 -4.93
N ILE A 47 12.67 -4.24 -6.00
CA ILE A 47 12.67 -2.77 -6.10
C ILE A 47 11.22 -2.25 -6.13
N GLU A 48 10.37 -2.85 -6.96
CA GLU A 48 8.96 -2.49 -7.05
C GLU A 48 8.20 -2.77 -5.75
N GLN A 49 8.54 -3.85 -5.04
CA GLN A 49 7.96 -4.16 -3.72
C GLN A 49 8.27 -3.04 -2.72
N HIS A 50 9.52 -2.59 -2.68
CA HIS A 50 9.91 -1.50 -1.78
C HIS A 50 9.15 -0.20 -2.11
N GLU A 51 9.10 0.19 -3.39
CA GLU A 51 8.34 1.37 -3.83
C GLU A 51 6.84 1.25 -3.52
N MET A 52 6.24 0.08 -3.76
CA MET A 52 4.84 -0.19 -3.45
C MET A 52 4.57 -0.09 -1.95
N ALA A 53 5.43 -0.69 -1.12
CA ALA A 53 5.32 -0.67 0.33
C ALA A 53 5.45 0.75 0.89
N GLU A 54 6.46 1.51 0.46
CA GLU A 54 6.68 2.89 0.88
C GLU A 54 5.45 3.76 0.59
N VAL A 55 4.90 3.67 -0.63
CA VAL A 55 3.73 4.45 -1.02
C VAL A 55 2.50 4.03 -0.23
N LEU A 56 2.29 2.73 0.01
CA LEU A 56 1.16 2.25 0.80
C LEU A 56 1.24 2.74 2.24
N VAL A 57 2.41 2.62 2.87
CA VAL A 57 2.64 3.04 4.26
C VAL A 57 2.42 4.55 4.39
N ARG A 58 2.96 5.35 3.48
CA ARG A 58 2.75 6.80 3.44
C ARG A 58 1.28 7.19 3.31
N GLN A 59 0.56 6.61 2.35
CA GLN A 59 -0.87 6.90 2.18
C GLN A 59 -1.72 6.42 3.36
N SER A 60 -1.31 5.34 4.00
CA SER A 60 -1.97 4.81 5.18
C SER A 60 -1.80 5.75 6.37
N ALA A 61 -0.60 6.30 6.58
CA ALA A 61 -0.34 7.30 7.62
C ALA A 61 -1.09 8.62 7.34
N GLU A 62 -1.10 9.09 6.09
CA GLU A 62 -1.89 10.26 5.69
C GLU A 62 -3.38 10.07 5.96
N LEU A 63 -3.91 8.86 5.69
CA LEU A 63 -5.30 8.53 5.98
C LEU A 63 -5.57 8.40 7.49
N ALA A 64 -4.66 7.81 8.26
CA ALA A 64 -4.76 7.75 9.71
C ALA A 64 -4.79 9.15 10.34
N SER A 65 -3.97 10.07 9.84
CA SER A 65 -3.96 11.47 10.26
C SER A 65 -5.30 12.16 9.95
N GLN A 66 -5.90 11.89 8.79
CA GLN A 66 -7.25 12.37 8.46
C GLN A 66 -8.34 11.80 9.40
N MET A 67 -8.08 10.65 10.01
CA MET A 67 -8.95 10.03 11.02
C MET A 67 -8.65 10.51 12.45
N GLY A 68 -7.75 11.49 12.62
CA GLY A 68 -7.40 12.08 13.92
C GLY A 68 -6.26 11.38 14.64
N VAL A 69 -5.55 10.45 14.00
CA VAL A 69 -4.42 9.72 14.58
C VAL A 69 -3.14 10.07 13.82
N GLU A 70 -2.27 10.85 14.45
CA GLU A 70 -0.94 11.13 13.88
C GLU A 70 -0.03 9.91 14.00
N VAL A 71 0.56 9.52 12.87
CA VAL A 71 1.50 8.40 12.76
C VAL A 71 2.80 8.92 12.17
N TYR A 72 3.87 8.88 12.97
CA TYR A 72 5.20 9.27 12.55
C TYR A 72 5.93 8.04 11.99
N LEU A 73 6.00 7.95 10.67
CA LEU A 73 6.57 6.78 9.99
C LEU A 73 8.05 6.56 10.30
N ASP A 74 8.82 7.63 10.51
CA ASP A 74 10.23 7.55 10.88
C ASP A 74 10.42 6.87 12.24
N GLU A 75 9.49 7.12 13.18
CA GLU A 75 9.48 6.50 14.51
C GLU A 75 8.97 5.06 14.45
N LEU A 76 7.93 4.81 13.64
CA LEU A 76 7.33 3.48 13.52
C LEU A 76 8.25 2.49 12.82
N LEU A 77 8.98 2.94 11.79
CA LEU A 77 9.88 2.08 11.04
C LEU A 77 11.23 1.92 11.75
N GLU A 78 11.66 2.88 12.58
CA GLU A 78 13.00 2.91 13.21
C GLU A 78 14.15 2.72 12.19
N GLY A 79 13.96 3.18 10.95
CA GLY A 79 14.89 2.93 9.83
C GLY A 79 14.77 1.53 9.19
N GLY A 80 13.73 0.77 9.54
CA GLY A 80 13.39 -0.54 9.00
C GLY A 80 12.74 -0.48 7.61
N ASP A 81 12.73 -1.63 6.93
CA ASP A 81 12.20 -1.77 5.57
C ASP A 81 10.66 -1.78 5.58
N PRO A 82 10.00 -0.86 4.83
CA PRO A 82 8.55 -0.88 4.62
C PRO A 82 8.02 -2.25 4.16
N VAL A 83 8.80 -3.04 3.42
CA VAL A 83 8.41 -4.38 2.98
C VAL A 83 8.18 -5.32 4.16
N GLU A 84 9.01 -5.25 5.19
CA GLU A 84 8.87 -6.10 6.40
C GLU A 84 7.64 -5.70 7.22
N LEU A 85 7.30 -4.40 7.23
CA LEU A 85 6.05 -3.93 7.82
C LEU A 85 4.83 -4.50 7.06
N ILE A 86 4.85 -4.47 5.72
CA ILE A 86 3.78 -5.06 4.91
C ILE A 86 3.65 -6.58 5.15
N ARG A 87 4.75 -7.31 5.28
CA ARG A 87 4.72 -8.75 5.60
C ARG A 87 4.13 -9.02 6.99
N THR A 88 4.48 -8.19 7.96
CA THR A 88 3.90 -8.25 9.31
C THR A 88 2.39 -8.00 9.27
N TRP A 89 1.95 -7.00 8.49
CA TRP A 89 0.54 -6.74 8.26
C TRP A 89 -0.18 -7.92 7.63
N GLN A 90 0.37 -8.52 6.57
CA GLN A 90 -0.20 -9.71 5.92
C GLN A 90 -0.48 -10.84 6.91
N ALA A 91 0.46 -11.14 7.81
CA ALA A 91 0.29 -12.17 8.83
C ALA A 91 -0.83 -11.82 9.84
N GLN A 92 -1.09 -10.54 10.08
CA GLN A 92 -2.04 -10.06 11.06
C GLN A 92 -3.44 -9.75 10.49
N LEU A 93 -3.57 -9.59 9.17
CA LEU A 93 -4.85 -9.29 8.50
C LEU A 93 -5.99 -10.22 8.91
N PRO A 94 -5.81 -11.56 8.98
CA PRO A 94 -6.90 -12.47 9.34
C PRO A 94 -7.34 -12.35 10.81
N ILE A 95 -6.46 -11.79 11.66
CA ILE A 95 -6.67 -11.67 13.11
C ILE A 95 -7.30 -10.31 13.45
N ALA A 96 -6.86 -9.26 12.76
CA ALA A 96 -7.18 -7.89 13.10
C ALA A 96 -8.46 -7.38 12.44
N ILE A 97 -8.84 -7.94 11.28
CA ILE A 97 -9.94 -7.42 10.47
C ILE A 97 -10.89 -8.58 10.13
N PRO A 98 -12.21 -8.40 10.34
CA PRO A 98 -13.17 -9.44 9.99
C PRO A 98 -13.07 -9.86 8.52
N SER A 99 -13.06 -11.18 8.28
CA SER A 99 -12.85 -11.78 6.95
C SER A 99 -13.86 -11.34 5.89
N HIS A 100 -15.05 -10.90 6.29
CA HIS A 100 -16.08 -10.40 5.39
C HIS A 100 -15.86 -8.95 4.94
N ALA A 101 -15.08 -8.15 5.69
CA ALA A 101 -14.77 -6.77 5.35
C ALA A 101 -13.51 -6.66 4.47
N LEU A 102 -12.54 -7.56 4.65
CA LEU A 102 -11.27 -7.58 3.92
C LEU A 102 -11.40 -7.47 2.38
N PRO A 103 -12.27 -8.21 1.68
CA PRO A 103 -12.28 -8.21 0.21
C PRO A 103 -12.74 -6.89 -0.39
N LYS A 104 -13.53 -6.09 0.34
CA LYS A 104 -14.12 -4.86 -0.18
C LYS A 104 -13.34 -3.61 0.21
N THR A 105 -12.38 -3.73 1.13
CA THR A 105 -11.69 -2.59 1.69
C THR A 105 -10.42 -2.24 0.90
N PRO A 106 -10.20 -0.96 0.56
CA PRO A 106 -8.98 -0.51 -0.09
C PRO A 106 -7.72 -0.79 0.75
N ALA A 107 -6.60 -1.07 0.08
CA ALA A 107 -5.32 -1.37 0.73
C ALA A 107 -4.88 -0.26 1.71
N ARG A 108 -4.98 1.01 1.30
CA ARG A 108 -4.65 2.17 2.17
C ARG A 108 -5.50 2.24 3.43
N THR A 109 -6.76 1.83 3.36
CA THR A 109 -7.68 1.87 4.50
C THR A 109 -7.34 0.77 5.49
N ILE A 110 -7.03 -0.42 4.97
CA ILE A 110 -6.50 -1.52 5.78
C ILE A 110 -5.18 -1.14 6.44
N GLY A 111 -4.24 -0.57 5.70
CA GLY A 111 -2.97 -0.08 6.24
C GLY A 111 -3.17 0.98 7.32
N ALA A 112 -4.06 1.96 7.09
CA ALA A 112 -4.37 2.99 8.09
C ALA A 112 -4.94 2.38 9.38
N LEU A 113 -5.86 1.42 9.27
CA LEU A 113 -6.42 0.72 10.41
C LEU A 113 -5.36 -0.06 11.20
N LEU A 114 -4.41 -0.72 10.52
CA LEU A 114 -3.32 -1.43 11.17
C LEU A 114 -2.34 -0.46 11.86
N LEU A 115 -2.00 0.66 11.21
CA LEU A 115 -1.20 1.72 11.82
C LEU A 115 -1.85 2.29 13.08
N ILE A 116 -3.16 2.59 13.01
CA ILE A 116 -3.92 3.10 14.16
C ILE A 116 -3.93 2.05 15.27
N ARG A 117 -4.08 0.76 14.96
CA ARG A 117 -4.02 -0.31 15.96
C ARG A 117 -2.68 -0.34 16.68
N ASP A 118 -1.58 -0.15 15.97
CA ASP A 118 -0.22 -0.23 16.51
C ASP A 118 0.12 0.99 17.39
N VAL A 119 -0.39 2.18 17.04
CA VAL A 119 -0.09 3.44 17.76
C VAL A 119 -1.14 3.79 18.83
N GLN A 120 -2.43 3.57 18.53
CA GLN A 120 -3.57 3.91 19.39
C GLN A 120 -4.64 2.80 19.39
N PRO A 121 -4.44 1.71 20.14
CA PRO A 121 -5.34 0.55 20.12
C PRO A 121 -6.75 0.85 20.61
N GLU A 122 -6.95 1.86 21.46
CA GLU A 122 -8.30 2.27 21.91
C GLU A 122 -9.09 2.95 20.79
N SER A 123 -8.47 3.90 20.07
CA SER A 123 -9.07 4.55 18.89
C SER A 123 -9.43 3.53 17.80
N PHE A 124 -8.60 2.50 17.62
CA PHE A 124 -8.88 1.38 16.72
C PHE A 124 -10.16 0.61 17.09
N ARG A 125 -10.38 0.34 18.38
CA ARG A 125 -11.60 -0.34 18.86
C ARG A 125 -12.85 0.49 18.63
N GLU A 126 -12.79 1.81 18.83
CA GLU A 126 -13.92 2.71 18.55
C GLU A 126 -14.28 2.71 17.06
N LEU A 127 -13.27 2.80 16.18
CA LEU A 127 -13.46 2.78 14.73
C LEU A 127 -14.03 1.45 14.22
N LEU A 128 -13.54 0.32 14.72
CA LEU A 128 -14.11 -0.99 14.40
C LEU A 128 -15.52 -1.17 14.98
N GLY A 129 -15.77 -0.71 16.21
CA GLY A 129 -17.08 -0.74 16.83
C GLY A 129 -18.15 0.01 16.04
N GLN A 130 -17.79 1.17 15.47
CA GLN A 130 -18.64 1.93 14.56
C GLN A 130 -18.86 1.20 13.22
N ALA A 131 -17.81 0.58 12.67
CA ALA A 131 -17.89 -0.13 11.39
C ALA A 131 -18.69 -1.45 11.45
N VAL A 132 -18.77 -2.09 12.62
CA VAL A 132 -19.55 -3.33 12.85
C VAL A 132 -21.01 -3.02 13.20
N ALA A 133 -21.30 -1.84 13.76
CA ALA A 133 -22.65 -1.43 14.14
C ALA A 133 -23.45 -0.76 13.02
N ALA A 134 -22.83 -0.45 11.87
CA ALA A 134 -23.45 0.14 10.68
C ALA A 134 -23.72 -0.92 9.60
#